data_AF-A0A976HIZ5-F1
#
_entry.id   AF-A0A976HIZ5-F1
#
_cell.length_a   1.000
_cell.length_b   1.000
_cell.length_c   1.000
_cell.angle_alpha   90.00
_cell.angle_beta   90.00
_cell.angle_gamma   90.00
#
_symmetry.space_group_name_H-M   'P 1'
#
loop_
_entity.id
_entity.type
_entity.pdbx_description
1 polymer ?
#
loop_
_entity_poly.entity_id
_entity_poly.type
_entity_poly.pdbx_seq_one_letter_code
_entity_poly.pdbx_strand_id
1 'polypeptide(L)'
;IYANLIQLSPNYARAAQDLGASRWQTFTHVILPLTLPGLVTGAFLTFVLCIGDYITPQILGGNTELTLPQLIMLQLGRSGNFPLASALSVVLMAVVTLAYFASSRWLRLDRV
;
A
#
# COMPACT_ATOMS: atom_id res chain seq x y z
N ILE A 1 7.29 7.13 -3.51
CA ILE A 1 7.24 8.51 -2.94
C ILE A 1 8.40 9.37 -3.45
N TYR A 2 9.66 9.10 -3.07
CA TYR A 2 10.83 9.92 -3.47
C TYR A 2 10.99 10.09 -4.99
N ALA A 3 10.80 9.02 -5.77
CA ALA A 3 10.89 9.08 -7.23
C ALA A 3 9.86 10.01 -7.90
N ASN A 4 8.66 10.13 -7.34
CA ASN A 4 7.62 11.03 -7.87
C ASN A 4 7.94 12.51 -7.56
N LEU A 5 8.55 12.79 -6.41
CA LEU A 5 8.98 14.14 -6.04
C LEU A 5 10.10 14.66 -6.96
N ILE A 6 11.03 13.81 -7.38
CA ILE A 6 12.12 14.18 -8.29
C ILE A 6 11.62 14.50 -9.71
N GLN A 7 10.54 13.83 -10.14
CA GLN A 7 9.93 14.10 -11.44
C GLN A 7 9.17 15.44 -11.47
N LEU A 8 8.86 16.03 -10.31
CA LEU A 8 8.19 17.31 -10.23
C LEU A 8 9.15 18.45 -10.62
N SER A 9 8.81 19.20 -11.67
CA SER A 9 9.66 20.32 -12.08
C SER A 9 9.74 21.40 -10.98
N PRO A 10 10.92 21.95 -10.66
CA PRO A 10 11.07 23.02 -9.66
C PRO A 10 10.27 24.29 -9.99
N ASN A 11 9.85 24.44 -11.25
CA ASN A 11 9.09 25.58 -11.75
C ASN A 11 7.73 25.71 -11.07
N TYR A 12 7.10 24.60 -10.68
CA TYR A 12 5.80 24.64 -9.98
C TYR A 12 5.91 25.30 -8.60
N ALA A 13 7.02 25.07 -7.89
CA ALA A 13 7.25 25.70 -6.60
C ALA A 13 7.61 27.19 -6.74
N ARG A 14 8.39 27.54 -7.78
CA ARG A 14 8.77 28.94 -8.07
C ARG A 14 7.57 29.79 -8.50
N ALA A 15 6.73 29.29 -9.41
CA ALA A 15 5.53 29.99 -9.85
C ALA A 15 4.53 30.25 -8.70
N ALA A 16 4.39 29.30 -7.77
CA ALA A 16 3.57 29.50 -6.57
C ALA A 16 4.12 30.60 -5.65
N GLN A 17 5.45 30.69 -5.52
CA GLN A 17 6.11 31.75 -4.75
C GLN A 17 6.00 33.11 -5.44
N ASP A 18 6.07 33.15 -6.78
CA ASP A 18 5.85 34.37 -7.57
C ASP A 18 4.42 34.93 -7.39
N LEU A 19 3.44 34.04 -7.17
CA LEU A 19 2.05 34.39 -6.84
C LEU A 19 1.84 34.78 -5.36
N GLY A 20 2.91 34.85 -4.55
CA GLY A 20 2.86 35.24 -3.14
C GLY A 20 2.47 34.12 -2.18
N ALA A 21 2.45 32.85 -2.62
CA ALA A 21 2.14 31.74 -1.74
C ALA A 21 3.27 31.48 -0.73
N SER A 22 2.90 31.29 0.55
CA SER A 22 3.82 30.82 1.58
C SER A 22 4.27 29.38 1.32
N ARG A 23 5.43 28.98 1.86
CA ARG A 23 5.98 27.61 1.69
C ARG A 23 4.97 26.50 2.06
N TRP A 24 4.11 26.75 3.03
CA TRP A 24 3.08 25.80 3.46
C TRP A 24 1.90 25.70 2.50
N GLN A 25 1.50 26.82 1.90
CA GLN A 25 0.51 26.85 0.82
C GLN A 25 1.04 26.16 -0.44
N THR A 26 2.30 26.40 -0.83
CA THR A 26 2.93 25.71 -1.97
C THR A 26 2.95 24.19 -1.76
N PHE A 27 3.28 23.71 -0.56
CA PHE A 27 3.28 22.28 -0.28
C PHE A 27 1.88 21.67 -0.37
N THR A 28 0.89 22.25 0.29
CA THR A 28 -0.47 21.69 0.36
C THR A 28 -1.27 21.82 -0.93
N HIS A 29 -1.11 22.92 -1.67
CA HIS A 29 -1.93 23.20 -2.86
C HIS A 29 -1.26 22.77 -4.18
N VAL A 30 0.07 22.58 -4.19
CA VAL A 30 0.80 22.23 -5.42
C VAL A 30 1.47 20.88 -5.28
N ILE A 31 2.38 20.72 -4.31
CA ILE A 31 3.19 19.50 -4.19
C ILE A 31 2.34 18.29 -3.77
N LEU A 32 1.49 18.44 -2.76
CA LEU A 32 0.64 17.37 -2.24
C LEU A 32 -0.32 16.78 -3.30
N PRO A 33 -1.14 17.57 -4.02
CA PRO A 33 -2.02 17.02 -5.05
C PRO A 33 -1.26 16.41 -6.24
N LEU A 34 -0.12 16.99 -6.62
CA LEU A 34 0.69 16.43 -7.71
C LEU A 34 1.40 15.13 -7.32
N THR A 35 1.77 14.96 -6.05
CA THR A 35 2.47 13.75 -5.55
C THR A 35 1.53 12.70 -4.96
N LEU A 36 0.26 13.05 -4.71
CA LEU A 36 -0.80 12.15 -4.24
C LEU A 36 -0.89 10.83 -5.02
N PRO A 37 -0.93 10.79 -6.36
CA PRO A 37 -0.98 9.51 -7.11
C PRO A 37 0.25 8.61 -6.83
N GLY A 38 1.43 9.22 -6.70
CA GLY A 38 2.67 8.52 -6.36
C GLY A 38 2.74 8.06 -4.89
N LEU A 39 2.10 8.79 -3.99
CA LEU A 39 1.99 8.44 -2.57
C LEU A 39 1.08 7.23 -2.39
N VAL A 40 -0.06 7.20 -3.07
CA VAL A 40 -1.00 6.08 -2.97
C VAL A 40 -0.44 4.81 -3.59
N THR A 41 0.25 4.91 -4.73
CA THR A 41 0.97 3.75 -5.30
C THR A 41 1.99 3.19 -4.29
N GLY A 42 2.72 4.07 -3.59
CA GLY A 42 3.63 3.68 -2.52
C GLY A 42 2.91 3.01 -1.35
N ALA A 43 1.80 3.58 -0.88
CA ALA A 43 1.01 3.05 0.21
C ALA A 43 0.42 1.66 -0.13
N PHE A 44 -0.03 1.46 -1.37
CA PHE A 44 -0.52 0.17 -1.83
C PHE A 44 0.58 -0.89 -1.86
N LEU A 45 1.78 -0.55 -2.36
CA LEU A 45 2.93 -1.47 -2.33
C LEU A 45 3.31 -1.87 -0.90
N THR A 46 3.31 -0.92 0.05
CA THR A 46 3.55 -1.24 1.46
C THR A 46 2.45 -2.13 2.04
N PHE A 47 1.19 -1.89 1.69
CA PHE A 47 0.07 -2.75 2.12
C PHE A 47 0.23 -4.19 1.65
N VAL A 48 0.58 -4.40 0.38
CA VAL A 48 0.81 -5.73 -0.20
C VAL A 48 1.96 -6.46 0.49
N LEU A 49 3.04 -5.74 0.83
CA LEU A 49 4.16 -6.30 1.57
C LEU A 49 3.78 -6.69 3.00
N CYS A 50 3.02 -5.82 3.70
CA CYS A 50 2.63 -6.07 5.08
C CYS A 50 1.59 -7.20 5.22
N ILE A 51 0.61 -7.30 4.32
CA ILE A 51 -0.45 -8.31 4.43
C ILE A 51 0.06 -9.74 4.19
N GLY A 52 1.15 -9.88 3.43
CA GLY A 52 1.81 -11.17 3.18
C GLY A 52 2.80 -11.58 4.26
N ASP A 53 3.14 -10.70 5.20
CA ASP A 53 4.13 -10.98 6.23
C ASP A 53 3.55 -11.87 7.34
N TYR A 54 4.12 -13.06 7.48
CA TYR A 54 3.77 -14.02 8.52
C TYR A 54 4.83 -14.11 9.63
N ILE A 55 6.07 -13.69 9.36
CA ILE A 55 7.21 -13.91 10.24
C ILE A 55 7.23 -12.87 11.37
N THR A 56 7.13 -11.58 11.01
CA THR A 56 7.12 -10.49 11.99
C THR A 56 6.01 -10.65 13.04
N PRO A 57 4.74 -10.90 12.65
CA PRO A 57 3.70 -11.13 13.64
C PRO A 57 3.89 -12.43 14.43
N GLN A 58 4.60 -13.42 13.90
CA GLN A 58 4.78 -14.72 14.58
C GLN A 58 5.76 -14.57 15.73
N ILE A 59 6.81 -13.79 15.53
CA ILE A 59 7.83 -13.51 16.53
C ILE A 59 7.28 -12.54 17.59
N LEU A 60 6.50 -11.53 17.18
CA LEU A 60 6.05 -10.46 18.08
C LEU A 60 4.75 -10.80 18.85
N GLY A 61 3.79 -11.45 18.21
CA GLY A 61 2.48 -11.76 18.80
C GLY A 61 2.41 -13.07 19.58
N GLY A 62 3.44 -13.92 19.44
CA GLY A 62 3.39 -15.29 19.95
C GLY A 62 2.28 -16.11 19.27
N ASN A 63 2.09 -17.34 19.72
CA ASN A 63 1.15 -18.29 19.10
C ASN A 63 -0.34 -18.04 19.44
N THR A 64 -0.66 -16.90 20.08
CA THR A 64 -1.99 -16.59 20.63
C THR A 64 -2.90 -15.96 19.57
N GLU A 65 -2.37 -15.08 18.72
CA GLU A 65 -3.14 -14.37 17.70
C GLU A 65 -2.57 -14.69 16.32
N LEU A 66 -3.14 -15.71 15.67
CA LEU A 66 -2.66 -16.18 14.37
C LEU A 66 -3.18 -15.27 13.25
N THR A 67 -2.26 -14.69 12.49
CA THR A 67 -2.61 -13.97 11.26
C THR A 67 -2.94 -14.95 10.14
N LEU A 68 -3.73 -14.50 9.16
CA LEU A 68 -4.18 -15.32 8.03
C LEU A 68 -3.00 -16.00 7.27
N PRO A 69 -1.88 -15.30 6.99
CA PRO A 69 -0.68 -15.92 6.42
C PRO A 69 -0.06 -17.02 7.30
N GLN A 70 -0.08 -16.85 8.63
CA GLN A 70 0.44 -17.85 9.56
C GLN A 70 -0.42 -19.11 9.59
N LEU A 71 -1.75 -18.98 9.49
CA LEU A 71 -2.67 -20.11 9.40
C LEU A 71 -2.39 -20.97 8.17
N ILE A 72 -2.11 -20.34 7.02
CA ILE A 72 -1.73 -21.04 5.79
C ILE A 72 -0.43 -21.84 6.01
N MET A 73 0.58 -21.20 6.63
CA MET A 73 1.87 -21.84 6.90
C MET A 73 1.74 -23.01 7.90
N LEU A 74 0.93 -22.86 8.94
CA LEU A 74 0.67 -23.92 9.92
C LEU A 74 -0.01 -25.13 9.26
N GLN A 75 -0.95 -24.90 8.35
CA GLN A 75 -1.66 -25.98 7.66
C GLN A 75 -0.74 -26.78 6.72
N LEU A 76 0.23 -26.09 6.09
CA LEU A 76 1.26 -26.71 5.26
C LEU A 76 2.27 -27.51 6.10
N GLY A 77 2.79 -26.92 7.18
CA GLY A 77 3.87 -27.52 7.95
C GLY A 77 3.43 -28.55 8.98
N ARG A 78 2.36 -28.28 9.74
CA ARG A 78 1.98 -29.05 10.93
C ARG A 78 0.94 -30.13 10.64
N SER A 79 0.04 -29.85 9.70
CA SER A 79 -1.06 -30.76 9.35
C SER A 79 -0.89 -31.44 7.98
N GLY A 80 0.08 -31.02 7.15
CA GLY A 80 0.28 -31.57 5.81
C GLY A 80 -0.95 -31.43 4.89
N ASN A 81 -1.84 -30.50 5.22
CA ASN A 81 -3.15 -30.37 4.60
C ASN A 81 -3.11 -29.33 3.47
N PHE A 82 -2.41 -29.68 2.40
CA PHE A 82 -2.29 -28.86 1.19
C PHE A 82 -3.64 -28.36 0.64
N PRO A 83 -4.73 -29.15 0.62
CA PRO A 83 -6.00 -28.67 0.07
C PRO A 83 -6.58 -27.47 0.84
N LEU A 84 -6.51 -27.50 2.18
CA LEU A 84 -7.01 -26.40 3.00
C LEU A 84 -6.09 -25.18 2.88
N ALA A 85 -4.77 -25.38 2.85
CA ALA A 85 -3.81 -24.30 2.62
C ALA A 85 -4.02 -23.59 1.28
N SER A 86 -4.34 -24.35 0.22
CA SER A 86 -4.68 -23.79 -1.10
C SER A 86 -5.98 -22.99 -1.04
N ALA A 87 -7.02 -23.50 -0.38
CA ALA A 87 -8.28 -22.77 -0.23
C ALA A 87 -8.09 -21.43 0.50
N LEU A 88 -7.34 -21.43 1.60
CA LEU A 88 -7.03 -20.21 2.36
C LEU A 88 -6.19 -19.22 1.53
N SER A 89 -5.23 -19.72 0.75
CA SER A 89 -4.43 -18.87 -0.15
C SER A 89 -5.29 -18.18 -1.22
N VAL A 90 -6.27 -18.89 -1.79
CA VAL A 90 -7.22 -18.31 -2.76
C VAL A 90 -8.10 -17.25 -2.10
N VAL A 91 -8.55 -17.48 -0.87
CA VAL A 91 -9.33 -16.48 -0.10
C VAL A 91 -8.47 -15.23 0.17
N LEU A 92 -7.23 -15.40 0.60
CA LEU A 92 -6.31 -14.28 0.83
C LEU A 92 -6.07 -13.50 -0.47
N MET A 93 -5.87 -14.20 -1.58
CA MET A 93 -5.73 -13.58 -2.91
C MET A 93 -6.98 -12.77 -3.30
N ALA A 94 -8.18 -13.31 -3.05
CA ALA A 94 -9.43 -12.60 -3.30
C ALA A 94 -9.56 -11.33 -2.46
N VAL A 95 -9.16 -11.37 -1.18
CA VAL A 95 -9.14 -10.19 -0.29
C VAL A 95 -8.17 -9.13 -0.80
N VAL A 96 -6.93 -9.52 -1.17
CA VAL A 96 -5.93 -8.59 -1.73
C VAL A 96 -6.42 -7.99 -3.04
N THR A 97 -7.03 -8.80 -3.91
CA THR A 97 -7.62 -8.34 -5.17
C THR A 97 -8.75 -7.33 -4.93
N LEU A 98 -9.63 -7.61 -3.96
CA LEU A 98 -10.72 -6.71 -3.61
C LEU A 98 -10.20 -5.40 -3.00
N ALA A 99 -9.17 -5.47 -2.15
CA ALA A 99 -8.48 -4.29 -1.63
C ALA A 99 -7.82 -3.47 -2.74
N TYR A 100 -7.20 -4.12 -3.73
CA TYR A 100 -6.67 -3.46 -4.91
C TYR A 100 -7.77 -2.77 -5.71
N PHE A 101 -8.88 -3.45 -6.03
CA PHE A 101 -10.01 -2.86 -6.73
C PHE A 101 -10.67 -1.71 -5.96
N ALA A 102 -10.76 -1.81 -4.63
CA ALA A 102 -11.24 -0.73 -3.79
C ALA A 102 -10.30 0.48 -3.86
N SER A 103 -8.98 0.25 -3.75
CA SER A 103 -7.97 1.30 -3.86
C SER A 103 -7.98 1.97 -5.23
N SER A 104 -8.14 1.21 -6.31
CA SER A 104 -8.19 1.74 -7.68
C SER A 104 -9.50 2.50 -7.95
N ARG A 105 -10.63 2.01 -7.41
CA ARG A 105 -11.94 2.68 -7.52
C ARG A 105 -11.99 3.98 -6.72
N TRP A 106 -11.39 4.01 -5.53
CA TRP A 106 -11.22 5.24 -4.75
C TRP A 106 -10.33 6.25 -5.45
N LEU A 107 -9.35 5.77 -6.23
CA LEU A 107 -8.39 6.66 -6.87
C LEU A 107 -8.75 7.18 -8.25
N ARG A 108 -9.78 6.64 -8.93
CA ARG A 108 -10.16 7.02 -10.31
C ARG A 108 -8.95 7.54 -11.08
N LEU A 109 -8.02 6.63 -11.38
CA LEU A 109 -6.91 6.83 -12.32
C LEU A 109 -7.42 7.05 -13.77
N ASP A 110 -8.68 7.48 -13.94
CA ASP A 110 -9.35 7.81 -15.19
C ASP A 110 -9.07 9.26 -15.63
N ARG A 111 -8.23 10.00 -14.89
CA ARG A 111 -7.77 11.35 -15.26
C ARG A 111 -6.28 11.54 -14.99
N VAL A 112 -5.46 10.78 -15.73
CA VAL A 112 -4.18 11.27 -16.23
C VAL A 112 -4.14 10.97 -17.72
#